data_AF-A0A917C5K0-F1
#
_entry.id   AF-A0A917C5K0-F1
#
_cell.length_a   1.000
_cell.length_b   1.000
_cell.length_c   1.000
_cell.angle_alpha   90.00
_cell.angle_beta   90.00
_cell.angle_gamma   90.00
#
_symmetry.space_group_name_H-M   'P 1'
#
loop_
_entity.id
_entity.type
_entity.pdbx_description
1 polymer ?
#
loop_
_entity_poly.entity_id
_entity_poly.type
_entity_poly.pdbx_seq_one_letter_code
_entity_poly.pdbx_strand_id
1 'polypeptide(L)'
;MAAKKNPLKLNKLQLRTLALSQVLANEPNLSVRNEESGAVTIRHLPHAHGDHVHVGPFVVSAKDASGFSNPAVWVALKRKGLVIDGDFGVTLSAEGLAYDTGLGEKFIAPSDH
;
A
#
# COMPACT_ATOMS: atom_id res chain seq x y z
N MET A 1 -0.97 -20.21 13.91
CA MET A 1 0.37 -20.27 13.28
C MET A 1 0.74 -18.85 12.85
N ALA A 2 1.90 -18.33 13.24
CA ALA A 2 2.33 -17.00 12.78
C ALA A 2 2.66 -17.08 11.28
N ALA A 3 1.99 -16.28 10.45
CA ALA A 3 2.34 -16.19 9.04
C ALA A 3 3.80 -15.71 8.91
N LYS A 4 4.59 -16.36 8.05
CA LYS A 4 5.98 -15.96 7.80
C LYS A 4 6.00 -14.55 7.22
N LYS A 5 6.89 -13.66 7.69
CA LYS A 5 7.10 -12.33 7.07
C LYS A 5 7.49 -12.48 5.60
N ASN A 6 6.83 -11.75 4.71
CA ASN A 6 7.05 -11.74 3.26
C ASN A 6 7.13 -13.16 2.60
N PRO A 7 6.09 -14.00 2.69
CA PRO A 7 6.15 -15.37 2.17
C PRO A 7 6.23 -15.42 0.64
N LEU A 8 5.72 -14.38 -0.05
CA LEU A 8 5.71 -14.29 -1.52
C LEU A 8 7.01 -13.73 -2.12
N LYS A 9 8.03 -13.49 -1.28
CA LYS A 9 9.37 -13.00 -1.67
C LYS A 9 9.30 -11.71 -2.50
N LEU A 10 8.42 -10.79 -2.09
CA LEU A 10 8.37 -9.45 -2.67
C LEU A 10 9.70 -8.74 -2.48
N ASN A 11 10.13 -7.97 -3.49
CA ASN A 11 11.32 -7.15 -3.37
C ASN A 11 11.06 -5.94 -2.43
N LYS A 12 12.12 -5.21 -2.07
CA LYS A 12 12.01 -4.09 -1.12
C LYS A 12 11.03 -3.01 -1.58
N LEU A 13 11.00 -2.68 -2.87
CA LEU A 13 10.10 -1.65 -3.39
C LEU A 13 8.64 -2.12 -3.32
N GLN A 14 8.35 -3.35 -3.77
CA GLN A 14 7.02 -3.95 -3.70
C GLN A 14 6.50 -4.05 -2.26
N LEU A 15 7.35 -4.46 -1.31
CA LEU A 15 6.99 -4.52 0.10
C LEU A 15 6.58 -3.15 0.64
N ARG A 16 7.37 -2.11 0.34
CA ARG A 16 7.06 -0.76 0.81
C ARG A 16 5.79 -0.24 0.18
N THR A 17 5.63 -0.40 -1.12
CA THR A 17 4.42 0.04 -1.81
C THR A 17 3.18 -0.62 -1.24
N LEU A 18 3.21 -1.94 -1.02
CA LEU A 18 2.10 -2.64 -0.38
C LEU A 18 1.82 -2.11 1.02
N ALA A 19 2.86 -1.91 1.84
CA ALA A 19 2.71 -1.39 3.19
C ALA A 19 2.11 0.02 3.23
N LEU A 20 2.58 0.93 2.37
CA LEU A 20 2.04 2.28 2.26
C LEU A 20 0.60 2.25 1.73
N SER A 21 0.27 1.37 0.80
CA SER A 21 -1.12 1.17 0.36
C SER A 21 -2.01 0.62 1.46
N GLN A 22 -1.53 -0.28 2.31
CA GLN A 22 -2.27 -0.77 3.48
C GLN A 22 -2.61 0.37 4.45
N VAL A 23 -1.71 1.34 4.63
CA VAL A 23 -2.01 2.56 5.40
C VAL A 23 -3.14 3.35 4.74
N LEU A 24 -3.04 3.64 3.44
CA LEU A 24 -4.09 4.37 2.71
C LEU A 24 -5.45 3.65 2.72
N ALA A 25 -5.44 2.31 2.73
CA ALA A 25 -6.64 1.51 2.80
C ALA A 25 -7.34 1.57 4.17
N ASN A 26 -6.67 2.07 5.21
CA ASN A 26 -7.29 2.34 6.50
C ASN A 26 -7.81 3.78 6.61
N GLU A 27 -7.55 4.64 5.61
CA GLU A 27 -8.04 6.03 5.58
C GLU A 27 -9.46 6.08 5.00
N PRO A 28 -10.50 6.40 5.79
CA PRO A 28 -11.89 6.35 5.34
C PRO A 28 -12.20 7.34 4.21
N ASN A 29 -11.45 8.44 4.15
CA ASN A 29 -11.65 9.50 3.15
C ASN A 29 -11.03 9.15 1.79
N LEU A 30 -10.06 8.24 1.76
CA LEU A 30 -9.29 7.90 0.55
C LEU A 30 -9.64 6.51 0.01
N SER A 31 -10.36 5.71 0.78
CA SER A 31 -10.63 4.32 0.46
C SER A 31 -12.10 3.94 0.60
N VAL A 32 -12.50 2.92 -0.16
CA VAL A 32 -13.85 2.33 -0.11
C VAL A 32 -13.69 0.83 0.09
N ARG A 33 -14.31 0.30 1.14
CA ARG A 33 -14.31 -1.13 1.43
C ARG A 33 -15.49 -1.81 0.77
N ASN A 34 -15.22 -2.96 0.14
CA ASN A 34 -16.25 -3.89 -0.29
C ASN A 34 -16.47 -4.92 0.82
N GLU A 35 -17.65 -4.92 1.44
CA GLU A 35 -17.96 -5.79 2.58
C GLU A 35 -18.06 -7.28 2.20
N GLU A 36 -18.47 -7.58 0.96
CA GLU A 36 -18.65 -8.96 0.49
C GLU A 36 -17.30 -9.66 0.23
N SER A 37 -16.38 -8.97 -0.45
CA SER A 37 -15.07 -9.52 -0.80
C SER A 37 -13.97 -9.22 0.23
N GLY A 38 -14.21 -8.26 1.13
CA GLY A 38 -13.20 -7.74 2.07
C GLY A 38 -12.11 -6.90 1.41
N ALA A 39 -12.18 -6.68 0.09
CA ALA A 39 -11.24 -5.85 -0.67
C ALA A 39 -11.45 -4.36 -0.36
N VAL A 40 -10.39 -3.57 -0.56
CA VAL A 40 -10.43 -2.12 -0.35
C VAL A 40 -9.86 -1.41 -1.56
N THR A 41 -10.64 -0.50 -2.13
CA THR A 41 -10.24 0.36 -3.24
C THR A 41 -9.74 1.70 -2.73
N ILE A 42 -8.48 2.01 -2.98
CA ILE A 42 -7.86 3.31 -2.75
C ILE A 42 -8.15 4.17 -3.99
N ARG A 43 -8.95 5.23 -3.82
CA ARG A 43 -9.47 6.05 -4.92
C ARG A 43 -8.38 6.84 -5.63
N HIS A 44 -7.44 7.37 -4.86
CA HIS A 44 -6.34 8.19 -5.35
C HIS A 44 -5.05 7.85 -4.61
N LEU A 45 -3.97 7.60 -5.36
CA LEU A 45 -2.64 7.49 -4.78
C LEU A 45 -2.07 8.89 -4.58
N PRO A 46 -1.40 9.16 -3.44
CA PRO A 46 -0.77 10.44 -3.21
C PRO A 46 0.42 10.64 -4.15
N HIS A 47 0.66 11.89 -4.50
CA HIS A 47 1.81 12.30 -5.29
C HIS A 47 2.87 12.95 -4.39
N ALA A 48 4.12 12.94 -4.84
CA ALA A 48 5.20 13.61 -4.12
C ALA A 48 5.09 15.12 -4.23
N HIS A 49 5.32 15.78 -3.09
CA HIS A 49 5.48 17.22 -2.97
C HIS A 49 6.93 17.49 -2.58
N GLY A 50 7.78 17.81 -3.56
CA GLY A 50 9.22 17.90 -3.35
C GLY A 50 9.83 16.52 -3.06
N ASP A 51 10.47 16.37 -1.90
CA ASP A 51 11.18 15.16 -1.48
C ASP A 51 10.37 14.22 -0.58
N HIS A 52 9.10 14.55 -0.31
CA HIS A 52 8.23 13.76 0.56
C HIS A 52 6.81 13.55 -0.03
N VAL A 53 6.06 12.63 0.58
CA VAL A 53 4.69 12.24 0.22
C VAL A 53 3.90 12.05 1.53
N HIS A 54 2.68 12.59 1.59
CA HIS A 54 1.74 12.30 2.68
C HIS A 54 1.00 10.99 2.44
N VAL A 55 1.04 10.08 3.41
CA VAL A 55 0.40 8.76 3.35
C VAL A 55 -0.38 8.54 4.65
N GLY A 56 -1.69 8.85 4.61
CA GLY A 56 -2.52 8.90 5.82
C GLY A 56 -1.90 9.85 6.85
N PRO A 57 -1.65 9.41 8.11
CA PRO A 57 -1.06 10.24 9.14
C PRO A 57 0.47 10.38 9.05
N PHE A 58 1.13 9.78 8.05
CA PHE A 58 2.58 9.75 7.94
C PHE A 58 3.12 10.62 6.81
N VAL A 59 4.35 11.11 6.99
CA VAL A 59 5.17 11.70 5.92
C VAL A 59 6.29 10.72 5.58
N VAL A 60 6.38 10.35 4.31
CA VAL A 60 7.41 9.42 3.82
C VAL A 60 8.23 10.07 2.73
N SER A 61 9.49 9.66 2.59
CA SER A 61 10.32 10.16 1.50
C SER A 61 9.73 9.80 0.13
N ALA A 62 9.84 10.69 -0.85
CA ALA A 62 9.43 10.45 -2.23
C ALA A 62 10.13 9.20 -2.82
N LYS A 63 11.36 8.93 -2.37
CA LYS A 63 12.11 7.72 -2.74
C LYS A 63 11.44 6.45 -2.23
N ASP A 64 10.96 6.43 -0.99
CA ASP A 64 10.30 5.26 -0.42
C ASP A 64 8.89 5.05 -0.98
N ALA A 65 8.20 6.12 -1.32
CA ALA A 65 6.89 6.09 -2.00
C ALA A 65 6.96 5.96 -3.54
N SER A 66 8.16 5.92 -4.12
CA SER A 66 8.36 5.88 -5.59
C SER A 66 7.68 4.72 -6.30
N GLY A 67 7.29 3.66 -5.58
CA GLY A 67 6.55 2.55 -6.17
C GLY A 67 5.10 2.89 -6.53
N PHE A 68 4.52 3.96 -5.98
CA PHE A 68 3.17 4.42 -6.38
C PHE A 68 3.11 4.84 -7.85
N SER A 69 4.19 5.44 -8.37
CA SER A 69 4.29 5.85 -9.78
C SER A 69 4.93 4.79 -10.68
N ASN A 70 5.21 3.58 -10.17
CA ASN A 70 5.86 2.51 -10.94
C ASN A 70 4.87 1.39 -11.32
N PRO A 71 4.40 1.32 -12.59
CA PRO A 71 3.45 0.30 -13.03
C PRO A 71 3.93 -1.14 -12.81
N ALA A 72 5.24 -1.39 -12.88
CA ALA A 72 5.78 -2.74 -12.71
C ALA A 72 5.58 -3.27 -11.28
N VAL A 73 5.50 -2.40 -10.28
CA VAL A 73 5.18 -2.79 -8.90
C VAL A 73 3.76 -3.29 -8.83
N TRP A 74 2.80 -2.54 -9.37
CA TRP A 74 1.38 -2.91 -9.39
C TRP A 74 1.12 -4.21 -10.15
N VAL A 75 1.75 -4.38 -11.31
CA VAL A 75 1.70 -5.63 -12.09
C VAL A 75 2.21 -6.81 -11.25
N ALA A 76 3.33 -6.63 -10.54
CA ALA A 76 3.88 -7.70 -9.70
C ALA A 76 2.95 -8.04 -8.52
N LEU A 77 2.39 -7.04 -7.83
CA LEU A 77 1.45 -7.27 -6.73
C LEU A 77 0.17 -7.97 -7.21
N LYS A 78 -0.32 -7.60 -8.40
CA LYS A 78 -1.47 -8.25 -9.04
C LYS A 78 -1.21 -9.72 -9.38
N ARG A 79 -0.05 -10.03 -9.99
CA ARG A 79 0.36 -11.43 -10.27
C ARG A 79 0.52 -12.28 -9.00
N LYS A 80 0.62 -11.63 -7.84
CA LYS A 80 0.72 -12.26 -6.52
C LYS A 80 -0.61 -12.31 -5.77
N GLY A 81 -1.72 -11.83 -6.36
CA GLY A 81 -3.05 -11.84 -5.75
C GLY A 81 -3.27 -10.75 -4.68
N LEU A 82 -2.31 -9.86 -4.46
CA LEU A 82 -2.37 -8.83 -3.40
C LEU A 82 -3.11 -7.57 -3.85
N VAL A 83 -3.17 -7.36 -5.16
CA VAL A 83 -3.93 -6.31 -5.83
C VAL A 83 -4.84 -6.98 -6.84
N ILE A 84 -6.06 -6.48 -7.00
CA ILE A 84 -7.03 -6.95 -7.98
C ILE A 84 -7.44 -5.82 -8.91
N ASP A 85 -8.02 -6.17 -10.06
CA ASP A 85 -8.68 -5.18 -10.90
C ASP A 85 -9.86 -4.58 -10.15
N GLY A 86 -10.03 -3.28 -10.29
CA GLY A 86 -11.20 -2.56 -9.83
C GLY A 86 -11.57 -1.49 -10.84
N ASP A 87 -12.76 -0.91 -10.69
CA ASP A 87 -13.28 0.06 -11.66
C ASP A 87 -12.47 1.36 -11.67
N PHE A 88 -11.91 1.75 -10.52
CA PHE A 88 -11.13 2.98 -10.35
C PHE A 88 -10.02 2.79 -9.31
N GLY A 89 -8.92 3.53 -9.46
CA GLY A 89 -7.84 3.56 -8.46
C GLY A 89 -7.08 2.24 -8.33
N VAL A 90 -6.63 1.93 -7.11
CA VAL A 90 -5.92 0.67 -6.77
C VAL A 90 -6.73 -0.12 -5.76
N THR A 91 -7.04 -1.38 -6.05
CA THR A 91 -7.79 -2.25 -5.15
C THR A 91 -6.90 -3.31 -4.52
N LEU A 92 -6.75 -3.25 -3.20
CA LEU A 92 -6.10 -4.30 -2.40
C LEU A 92 -7.09 -5.43 -2.15
N SER A 93 -6.66 -6.67 -2.36
CA SER A 93 -7.44 -7.84 -1.96
C SER A 93 -7.44 -8.00 -0.43
N ALA A 94 -8.33 -8.84 0.10
CA ALA A 94 -8.30 -9.21 1.52
C ALA A 94 -6.92 -9.79 1.93
N GLU A 95 -6.30 -10.59 1.06
CA GLU A 95 -4.95 -11.13 1.27
C GLU A 95 -3.89 -10.04 1.23
N GLY A 96 -4.01 -9.08 0.31
CA GLY A 96 -3.15 -7.90 0.24
C GLY A 96 -3.21 -7.05 1.49
N LEU A 97 -4.40 -6.86 2.07
CA LEU A 97 -4.61 -6.14 3.32
C LEU A 97 -4.01 -6.87 4.52
N ALA A 98 -4.14 -8.20 4.57
CA ALA A 98 -3.63 -9.03 5.65
C ALA A 98 -2.13 -9.38 5.52
N TYR A 99 -1.48 -9.02 4.41
CA TYR A 99 -0.11 -9.41 4.12
C TYR A 99 0.89 -8.76 5.10
N ASP A 100 1.62 -9.57 5.87
CA ASP A 100 2.69 -9.07 6.74
C ASP A 100 3.92 -8.67 5.91
N THR A 101 4.05 -7.36 5.68
CA THR A 101 5.17 -6.73 4.99
C THR A 101 6.43 -6.65 5.85
N GLY A 102 6.32 -6.80 7.17
CA GLY A 102 7.40 -6.56 8.13
C GLY A 102 7.84 -5.09 8.23
N LEU A 103 7.04 -4.16 7.70
CA LEU A 103 7.36 -2.73 7.61
C LEU A 103 6.34 -1.82 8.31
N GLY A 104 5.27 -2.35 8.90
CA GLY A 104 4.21 -1.54 9.54
C GLY A 104 4.71 -0.56 10.60
N GLU A 105 5.77 -0.91 11.32
CA GLU A 105 6.37 -0.07 12.37
C GLU A 105 7.49 0.86 11.86
N LYS A 106 7.92 0.75 10.59
CA LYS A 106 9.15 1.40 10.07
C LYS A 106 8.93 2.69 9.29
N PHE A 107 7.69 3.01 8.90
CA PHE A 107 7.39 4.25 8.16
C PHE A 107 7.06 5.45 9.05
N ILE A 108 7.28 5.32 10.36
CA ILE A 108 6.91 6.31 11.37
C ILE A 108 8.02 7.36 11.46
N ALA A 109 8.02 8.34 10.56
CA ALA A 109 8.42 9.69 10.95
C ALA A 109 7.10 10.44 11.22
N PRO A 110 6.83 10.89 12.46
CA PRO A 110 5.68 11.74 12.72
C PRO A 110 5.78 12.99 11.84
N SER A 111 4.65 13.38 11.24
CA SER A 111 4.55 14.66 10.53
C SER A 111 4.66 15.77 11.57
N ASP A 112 5.73 16.57 11.52
CA ASP A 112 5.82 17.83 12.26
C ASP A 112 5.01 18.87 11.46
N HIS A 113 3.69 18.90 11.71
CA HIS A 113 2.80 19.95 11.24
C HIS A 113 1.83 20.34 12.35
#